data_AF-V5HU94-F1
#
_entry.id   AF-V5HU94-F1
#
_cell.length_a   1.000
_cell.length_b   1.000
_cell.length_c   1.000
_cell.angle_alpha   90.00
_cell.angle_beta   90.00
_cell.angle_gamma   90.00
#
_symmetry.space_group_name_H-M   'P 1'
#
loop_
_entity.id
_entity.type
_entity.pdbx_description
1 polymer ?
#
loop_
_entity_poly.entity_id
_entity_poly.type
_entity_poly.pdbx_seq_one_letter_code
_entity_poly.pdbx_strand_id
1 'polypeptide(L)'
;QGCLRRKTVLKEGRRPAVSSWLRYWVELRGTSLVFYSPKSLRAKERSDFKRQPCKQSSVAGWLVVPCAEDADSFQLLDPARGSRYKFRPGSGGCSAHDWCSYLRVSAARLPNAI
;
A
#
# COMPACT_ATOMS: atom_id res chain seq x y z
N GLN A 1 -7.48 4.07 7.10
CA GLN A 1 -6.39 3.20 7.60
C GLN A 1 -6.89 1.76 7.66
N GLY A 2 -6.00 0.76 7.69
CA GLY A 2 -6.41 -0.64 7.82
C GLY A 2 -5.28 -1.65 7.57
N CYS A 3 -5.59 -2.92 7.77
CA CYS A 3 -4.66 -4.02 7.51
C CYS A 3 -4.56 -4.31 6.00
N LEU A 4 -3.34 -4.26 5.45
CA LEU A 4 -3.04 -4.58 4.06
C LEU A 4 -1.92 -5.62 3.97
N ARG A 5 -2.04 -6.55 3.03
CA ARG A 5 -0.91 -7.33 2.53
C ARG A 5 -0.32 -6.60 1.33
N ARG A 6 1.00 -6.48 1.25
CA ARG A 6 1.74 -5.89 0.13
C ARG A 6 2.71 -6.91 -0.45
N LYS A 7 2.75 -7.01 -1.78
CA LYS A 7 3.74 -7.75 -2.55
C LYS A 7 4.47 -6.80 -3.50
N THR A 8 5.80 -6.86 -3.53
CA THR A 8 6.60 -6.08 -4.49
C THR A 8 6.67 -6.82 -5.82
N VAL A 9 6.11 -6.24 -6.87
CA VAL A 9 6.11 -6.83 -8.22
C VAL A 9 7.33 -6.34 -9.00
N LEU A 10 7.61 -5.04 -8.93
CA LEU A 10 8.82 -4.42 -9.46
C LEU A 10 9.40 -3.48 -8.41
N LYS A 11 10.72 -3.45 -8.32
CA LYS A 11 11.46 -2.45 -7.57
C LYS A 11 12.54 -1.90 -8.49
N GLU A 12 12.51 -0.60 -8.73
CA GLU A 12 13.52 0.07 -9.58
C GLU A 12 13.60 -0.59 -10.97
N GLY A 13 12.43 -0.86 -11.57
CA GLY A 13 12.31 -1.50 -12.89
C GLY A 13 12.58 -3.01 -12.92
N ARG A 14 13.06 -3.61 -11.83
CA ARG A 14 13.46 -5.03 -11.79
C ARG A 14 12.52 -5.88 -10.95
N ARG A 15 12.30 -7.13 -11.37
CA ARG A 15 11.59 -8.13 -10.55
C ARG A 15 12.49 -8.54 -9.38
N PRO A 16 12.00 -8.49 -8.12
CA PRO A 16 12.78 -9.00 -6.99
C PRO A 16 13.06 -10.50 -7.12
N ALA A 17 14.23 -10.96 -6.66
CA ALA A 17 14.57 -12.39 -6.62
C ALA A 17 13.55 -13.21 -5.80
N VAL A 18 13.03 -12.62 -4.72
CA VAL A 18 11.94 -13.18 -3.91
C VAL A 18 10.83 -12.14 -3.78
N SER A 19 9.60 -12.55 -4.08
CA SER A 19 8.42 -11.69 -3.97
C SER A 19 7.34 -12.41 -3.18
N SER A 20 7.23 -12.07 -1.90
CA SER A 20 6.22 -12.61 -0.98
C SER A 20 5.25 -11.52 -0.50
N TRP A 21 4.09 -11.96 0.00
CA TRP A 21 3.13 -11.07 0.62
C TRP A 21 3.52 -10.76 2.06
N LEU A 22 3.76 -9.49 2.36
CA LEU A 22 4.02 -9.00 3.72
C LEU A 22 2.80 -8.26 4.25
N ARG A 23 2.43 -8.52 5.50
CA ARG A 23 1.30 -7.85 6.15
C ARG A 23 1.76 -6.58 6.86
N TYR A 24 0.95 -5.53 6.80
CA TYR A 24 1.15 -4.26 7.50
C TYR A 24 -0.19 -3.70 7.97
N TRP A 25 -0.16 -2.91 9.03
CA TRP A 25 -1.16 -1.86 9.21
C TRP A 25 -0.72 -0.66 8.38
N VAL A 26 -1.66 -0.07 7.65
CA VAL A 26 -1.36 1.04 6.75
C VAL A 26 -2.28 2.20 7.05
N GLU A 27 -1.68 3.37 7.20
CA GLU A 27 -2.38 4.64 7.34
C GLU A 27 -2.07 5.51 6.13
N LEU A 28 -3.13 6.07 5.51
CA LEU A 28 -3.00 7.11 4.50
C LEU A 28 -3.12 8.46 5.21
N ARG A 29 -2.03 9.21 5.25
CA ARG A 29 -1.92 10.54 5.91
C ARG A 29 -1.55 11.58 4.85
N GLY A 30 -2.53 12.35 4.38
CA GLY A 30 -2.34 13.24 3.23
C GLY A 30 -1.99 12.44 1.98
N THR A 31 -0.77 12.63 1.46
CA THR A 31 -0.20 11.86 0.34
C THR A 31 0.75 10.75 0.78
N SER A 32 0.94 10.54 2.08
CA SER A 32 1.88 9.55 2.62
C SER A 32 1.18 8.27 3.06
N LEU A 33 1.69 7.12 2.60
CA LEU A 33 1.40 5.82 3.19
C LEU A 33 2.41 5.50 4.30
N VAL A 34 1.91 5.29 5.50
CA VAL A 34 2.69 4.94 6.68
C VAL A 34 2.41 3.48 7.03
N PHE A 35 3.46 2.68 7.15
CA PHE A 35 3.40 1.23 7.35
C PHE A 35 3.88 0.86 8.74
N TYR A 36 3.14 -0.03 9.41
CA TYR A 36 3.50 -0.59 10.70
C TYR A 36 3.63 -2.11 10.59
N SER A 37 4.77 -2.65 11.05
CA SER A 37 5.01 -4.09 11.04
C SER A 37 4.10 -4.82 12.02
N PRO A 38 3.68 -6.06 11.71
CA PRO A 38 2.91 -6.88 12.63
C PRO A 38 3.78 -7.33 13.80
N LYS A 39 3.15 -7.57 14.96
CA LYS A 39 3.77 -8.22 16.11
C LYS A 39 3.74 -9.75 15.99
N SER A 40 2.81 -10.29 15.18
CA SER A 40 2.65 -11.73 14.97
C SER A 40 2.14 -12.05 13.55
N LEU A 41 2.27 -13.31 13.12
CA LEU A 41 1.79 -13.79 11.81
C LEU A 41 0.26 -13.76 11.65
N ARG A 42 -0.50 -13.64 12.75
CA ARG A 42 -1.97 -13.63 12.77
C ARG A 42 -2.57 -12.24 12.95
N ALA A 43 -1.76 -11.18 12.91
CA ALA A 43 -2.21 -9.80 13.08
C ALA A 43 -3.36 -9.42 12.13
N LYS A 44 -4.42 -8.81 12.67
CA LYS A 44 -5.60 -8.34 11.94
C LYS A 44 -5.97 -6.91 12.33
N GLU A 45 -5.99 -6.61 13.63
CA GLU A 45 -6.45 -5.33 14.17
C GLU A 45 -5.29 -4.38 14.46
N ARG A 46 -5.57 -3.07 14.63
CA ARG A 46 -4.53 -2.04 14.86
C ARG A 46 -3.59 -2.40 16.01
N SER A 47 -4.10 -2.99 17.10
CA SER A 47 -3.36 -3.38 18.30
C SER A 47 -2.34 -4.49 18.05
N ASP A 48 -2.52 -5.30 17.01
CA ASP A 48 -1.61 -6.39 16.62
C ASP A 48 -0.35 -5.90 15.90
N PHE A 49 -0.26 -4.60 15.59
CA PHE A 49 0.86 -4.00 14.88
C PHE A 49 1.68 -3.10 15.81
N LYS A 50 2.95 -2.90 15.46
CA LYS A 50 3.85 -2.03 16.21
C LYS A 50 3.32 -0.58 16.26
N ARG A 51 3.71 0.16 17.30
CA ARG A 51 3.33 1.58 17.46
C ARG A 51 4.15 2.48 16.53
N GLN A 52 5.44 2.19 16.40
CA GLN A 52 6.35 2.93 15.53
C GLN A 52 6.23 2.47 14.07
N PRO A 53 6.21 3.39 13.09
CA PRO A 53 6.20 3.02 11.68
C PRO A 53 7.52 2.39 11.27
N CYS A 54 7.47 1.39 10.40
CA CYS A 54 8.67 0.74 9.84
C CYS A 54 9.05 1.30 8.46
N LYS A 55 8.12 1.98 7.79
CA LYS A 55 8.32 2.56 6.47
C LYS A 55 7.27 3.65 6.21
N GLN A 56 7.66 4.66 5.46
CA GLN A 56 6.77 5.67 4.91
C GLN A 56 7.08 5.87 3.42
N SER A 57 6.07 6.14 2.60
CA SER A 57 6.25 6.44 1.17
C SER A 57 5.19 7.44 0.72
N SER A 58 5.60 8.47 -0.01
CA SER A 58 4.65 9.35 -0.70
C SER A 58 4.05 8.62 -1.90
N VAL A 59 2.76 8.80 -2.12
CA VAL A 59 2.04 8.31 -3.30
C VAL A 59 1.66 9.46 -4.25
N ALA A 60 2.14 10.68 -4.00
CA ALA A 60 1.91 11.79 -4.92
C ALA A 60 2.48 11.47 -6.30
N GLY A 61 1.67 11.63 -7.35
CA GLY A 61 2.03 11.30 -8.73
C GLY A 61 2.09 9.79 -9.04
N TRP A 62 1.74 8.91 -8.08
CA TRP A 62 1.65 7.47 -8.33
C TRP A 62 0.34 7.12 -9.03
N LEU A 63 0.34 6.03 -9.80
CA LEU A 63 -0.89 5.52 -10.42
C LEU A 63 -1.50 4.42 -9.57
N VAL A 64 -2.82 4.44 -9.46
CA VAL A 64 -3.61 3.49 -8.67
C VAL A 64 -4.52 2.69 -9.59
N VAL A 65 -4.23 1.39 -9.72
CA VAL A 65 -4.85 0.52 -10.73
C VAL A 65 -5.52 -0.69 -10.04
N PRO A 66 -6.81 -0.97 -10.28
CA PRO A 66 -7.45 -2.20 -9.82
C PRO A 66 -6.82 -3.40 -10.51
N CYS A 67 -6.73 -4.54 -9.83
CA CYS A 67 -6.20 -5.75 -10.46
C CYS A 67 -7.34 -6.51 -11.15
N ALA A 68 -7.38 -6.53 -12.49
CA ALA A 68 -8.44 -7.20 -13.25
C ALA A 68 -8.58 -8.69 -12.92
N GLU A 69 -7.46 -9.38 -12.66
CA GLU A 69 -7.44 -10.82 -12.34
C GLU A 69 -7.79 -11.14 -10.87
N ASP A 70 -7.88 -10.13 -10.01
CA ASP A 70 -7.98 -10.31 -8.55
C ASP A 70 -8.70 -9.12 -7.94
N ALA A 71 -10.04 -9.21 -7.93
CA ALA A 71 -10.95 -8.14 -7.52
C ALA A 71 -10.70 -7.62 -6.08
N ASP A 72 -10.13 -8.47 -5.22
CA ASP A 72 -9.77 -8.10 -3.84
C ASP A 72 -8.40 -7.41 -3.75
N SER A 73 -7.83 -6.97 -4.87
CA SER A 73 -6.51 -6.39 -4.89
C SER A 73 -6.38 -5.20 -5.84
N PHE A 74 -5.39 -4.37 -5.56
CA PHE A 74 -5.04 -3.21 -6.36
C PHE A 74 -3.52 -3.07 -6.47
N GLN A 75 -3.08 -2.21 -7.36
CA GLN A 75 -1.69 -1.92 -7.61
C GLN A 75 -1.40 -0.43 -7.43
N LEU A 76 -0.23 -0.16 -6.86
CA LEU A 76 0.40 1.15 -6.88
C LEU A 76 1.62 1.10 -7.79
N LEU A 77 1.66 2.02 -8.73
CA LEU A 77 2.74 2.22 -9.68
C LEU A 77 3.43 3.53 -9.33
N ASP A 78 4.73 3.46 -9.11
CA ASP A 78 5.62 4.61 -9.00
C ASP A 78 6.34 4.78 -10.35
N PRO A 79 5.89 5.70 -11.22
CA PRO A 79 6.48 5.87 -12.54
C PRO A 79 7.91 6.39 -12.45
N ALA A 80 8.19 7.29 -11.50
CA ALA A 80 9.51 7.91 -11.32
C ALA A 80 10.58 6.88 -10.96
N ARG A 81 10.22 5.88 -10.15
CA ARG A 81 11.15 4.80 -9.75
C ARG A 81 10.92 3.49 -10.50
N GLY A 82 10.02 3.42 -11.47
CA GLY A 82 9.64 2.17 -12.13
C GLY A 82 9.27 1.05 -11.15
N SER A 83 8.67 1.40 -10.00
CA SER A 83 8.33 0.43 -8.95
C SER A 83 6.85 0.09 -8.99
N ARG A 84 6.52 -1.17 -8.73
CA ARG A 84 5.14 -1.67 -8.75
C ARG A 84 4.88 -2.53 -7.54
N TYR A 85 3.83 -2.21 -6.80
CA TYR A 85 3.41 -2.92 -5.61
C TYR A 85 1.97 -3.38 -5.76
N LYS A 86 1.69 -4.64 -5.43
CA LYS A 86 0.33 -5.18 -5.34
C LYS A 86 -0.10 -5.19 -3.88
N PHE A 87 -1.34 -4.81 -3.62
CA PHE A 87 -1.94 -4.74 -2.29
C PHE A 87 -3.22 -5.54 -2.24
N ARG A 88 -3.46 -6.20 -1.11
CA ARG A 88 -4.70 -6.92 -0.82
C ARG A 88 -5.16 -6.58 0.60
N PRO A 89 -6.34 -5.98 0.80
CA PRO A 89 -6.88 -5.74 2.12
C PRO A 89 -7.14 -7.02 2.91
N GLY A 90 -7.12 -6.93 4.24
CA GLY A 90 -7.58 -7.99 5.13
C GLY A 90 -9.11 -8.09 5.17
N SER A 91 -9.63 -9.22 5.65
CA SER A 91 -11.07 -9.42 5.89
C SER A 91 -11.54 -8.54 7.05
N GLY A 92 -12.64 -7.79 6.87
CA GLY A 92 -13.28 -7.01 7.95
C GLY A 92 -12.97 -5.51 7.97
N GLY A 93 -12.34 -4.96 6.92
CA GLY A 93 -12.06 -3.51 6.80
C GLY A 93 -12.41 -2.95 5.42
N CYS A 94 -11.80 -1.81 5.06
CA CYS A 94 -11.98 -1.18 3.74
C CYS A 94 -11.64 -2.16 2.59
N SER A 95 -12.51 -2.20 1.59
CA SER A 95 -12.32 -3.03 0.40
C SER A 95 -11.18 -2.50 -0.49
N ALA A 96 -10.75 -3.30 -1.47
CA ALA A 96 -9.75 -2.87 -2.45
C ALA A 96 -10.24 -1.66 -3.27
N HIS A 97 -11.54 -1.63 -3.55
CA HIS A 97 -12.21 -0.51 -4.21
C HIS A 97 -12.14 0.77 -3.37
N ASP A 98 -12.45 0.71 -2.08
CA ASP A 98 -12.40 1.90 -1.20
C ASP A 98 -10.98 2.44 -1.10
N TRP A 99 -10.00 1.56 -0.93
CA TRP A 99 -8.59 1.93 -0.95
C TRP A 99 -8.21 2.62 -2.25
N CYS A 100 -8.64 2.10 -3.40
CA CYS A 100 -8.38 2.73 -4.69
C CYS A 100 -8.95 4.14 -4.76
N SER A 101 -10.20 4.34 -4.32
CA SER A 101 -10.86 5.64 -4.31
C SER A 101 -10.05 6.67 -3.49
N TYR A 102 -9.72 6.34 -2.25
CA TYR A 102 -8.94 7.23 -1.37
C TYR A 102 -7.53 7.49 -1.91
N LEU A 103 -6.85 6.45 -2.39
CA LEU A 103 -5.49 6.57 -2.92
C LEU A 103 -5.43 7.41 -4.18
N ARG A 104 -6.43 7.34 -5.06
CA ARG A 104 -6.48 8.19 -6.27
C ARG A 104 -6.58 9.65 -5.92
N VAL A 105 -7.45 9.99 -4.98
CA VAL A 105 -7.58 11.38 -4.47
C VAL A 105 -6.26 11.84 -3.87
N SER A 106 -5.59 11.01 -3.07
CA SER A 106 -4.29 11.36 -2.49
C SER A 106 -3.16 11.43 -3.52
N ALA A 107 -3.14 10.56 -4.52
CA ALA A 107 -2.08 10.51 -5.52
C ALA A 107 -2.19 11.65 -6.55
N ALA A 108 -3.41 12.11 -6.84
CA ALA A 108 -3.67 13.25 -7.71
C ALA A 108 -3.29 14.60 -7.08
N ARG A 109 -3.09 14.65 -5.76
CA ARG A 109 -2.58 15.85 -5.09
C ARG A 109 -1.13 16.04 -5.52
N LEU A 110 -0.84 17.17 -6.16
CA LEU A 110 0.52 17.60 -6.38
C LEU A 110 1.22 17.68 -5.02
N PRO A 111 2.51 17.28 -4.92
CA PRO A 111 3.28 17.60 -3.72
C PRO A 111 3.19 19.12 -3.57
N ASN A 112 2.68 19.60 -2.43
CA ASN A 112 2.55 21.04 -2.16
C ASN A 112 3.88 21.70 -2.55
N ALA A 113 3.83 22.54 -3.60
CA ALA A 113 4.92 23.44 -3.91
C ALA A 113 5.05 24.34 -2.68
N ILE A 114 6.22 24.28 -2.04
CA ILE A 114 6.63 25.23 -1.01
C ILE A 114 6.99 26.53 -1.72
#